data_AF-A0A7H5F506-F1
#
_entry.id   AF-A0A7H5F506-F1
#
_cell.length_a   1.000
_cell.length_b   1.000
_cell.length_c   1.000
_cell.angle_alpha   90.00
_cell.angle_beta   90.00
_cell.angle_gamma   90.00
#
_symmetry.space_group_name_H-M   'P 1'
#
loop_
_entity.id
_entity.type
_entity.pdbx_description
1 polymer ?
#
loop_
_entity_poly.entity_id
_entity_poly.type
_entity_poly.pdbx_seq_one_letter_code
_entity_poly.pdbx_strand_id
1 'polypeptide(L)'
;MRPNLKSFFWIVLGGLCLVGACYLILPGLLHPFIKGEPREPIVEIPVTGDIGWWTYQESLRVDSFKVEVVEGELNLFNNLSLIRYTIKGELLNDNHWRPSIKNIHLSQRLLTRPSVDSNPRPNTDKAERPEAIIEVTPVIEVTQDESYRGEEIEFKFTNEMKLQSLHWGTNLIRFVCMGNVHDLTIVQRK
;
A
#
# COMPACT_ATOMS: atom_id res chain seq x y z
N MET A 1 6.95 -64.46 -11.55
CA MET A 1 8.07 -63.50 -11.55
C MET A 1 8.25 -62.97 -10.14
N ARG A 2 9.35 -63.31 -9.45
CA ARG A 2 9.65 -62.74 -8.12
C ARG A 2 10.25 -61.34 -8.32
N PRO A 3 9.71 -60.28 -7.70
CA PRO A 3 10.31 -58.96 -7.80
C PRO A 3 11.75 -59.02 -7.27
N ASN A 4 12.68 -58.48 -8.05
CA ASN A 4 14.10 -58.52 -7.75
C ASN A 4 14.37 -57.53 -6.61
N LEU A 5 14.44 -58.03 -5.37
CA LEU A 5 14.53 -57.23 -4.14
C LEU A 5 15.67 -56.19 -4.19
N LYS A 6 16.75 -56.50 -4.91
CA LYS A 6 17.87 -55.59 -5.16
C LYS A 6 17.47 -54.36 -5.97
N SER A 7 16.65 -54.52 -7.01
CA SER A 7 16.15 -53.41 -7.83
C SER A 7 15.20 -52.51 -7.04
N PHE A 8 14.37 -53.09 -6.17
CA PHE A 8 13.49 -52.31 -5.29
C PHE A 8 14.29 -51.43 -4.31
N PHE A 9 15.35 -51.98 -3.71
CA PHE A 9 16.22 -51.22 -2.81
C PHE A 9 16.86 -50.00 -3.48
N TRP A 10 17.39 -50.16 -4.70
CA TRP A 10 18.00 -49.04 -5.43
C TRP A 10 17.00 -47.96 -5.84
N ILE A 11 15.76 -48.34 -6.15
CA ILE A 11 14.69 -47.38 -6.45
C ILE A 11 14.33 -46.58 -5.19
N VAL A 12 14.16 -47.25 -4.05
CA VAL A 12 13.86 -46.58 -2.77
C VAL A 12 15.02 -45.66 -2.36
N LEU A 13 16.26 -46.13 -2.46
CA LEU A 13 17.45 -45.35 -2.12
C LEU A 13 17.62 -44.14 -3.04
N GLY A 14 17.42 -44.32 -4.35
CA GLY A 14 17.42 -43.23 -5.32
C GLY A 14 16.35 -42.19 -5.04
N GLY A 15 15.14 -42.63 -4.69
CA GLY A 15 14.05 -41.74 -4.26
C GLY A 15 14.40 -40.94 -3.01
N LEU A 16 14.96 -41.58 -1.99
CA LEU A 16 15.41 -40.94 -0.74
C LEU A 16 16.51 -39.91 -0.98
N CYS A 17 17.50 -40.22 -1.82
CA CYS A 17 18.54 -39.28 -2.22
C CYS A 17 17.97 -38.07 -2.99
N LEU A 18 16.98 -38.29 -3.86
CA LEU A 18 16.36 -37.23 -4.63
C LEU A 18 15.51 -36.30 -3.74
N VAL A 19 14.75 -36.86 -2.79
CA VAL A 19 14.02 -36.09 -1.78
C VAL A 19 15.00 -35.29 -0.90
N GLY A 20 16.10 -35.91 -0.46
CA GLY A 20 17.14 -35.23 0.32
C GLY A 20 17.81 -34.08 -0.46
N ALA A 21 18.12 -34.29 -1.74
CA ALA A 21 18.69 -33.25 -2.60
C ALA A 21 17.70 -32.10 -2.83
N CYS A 22 16.42 -32.40 -3.08
CA CYS A 22 15.37 -31.38 -3.17
C CYS A 22 15.23 -30.61 -1.85
N TYR A 23 15.25 -31.28 -0.69
CA TYR A 23 15.11 -30.59 0.59
C TYR A 23 16.29 -29.64 0.89
N LEU A 24 17.51 -30.00 0.48
CA LEU A 24 18.72 -29.21 0.77
C LEU A 24 19.00 -28.10 -0.27
N ILE A 25 18.72 -28.34 -1.55
CA ILE A 25 19.13 -27.44 -2.64
C ILE A 25 17.99 -26.50 -3.04
N LEU A 26 16.76 -27.01 -3.07
CA LEU A 26 15.60 -26.29 -3.60
C LEU A 26 15.27 -25.01 -2.81
N PRO A 27 15.37 -24.96 -1.46
CA PRO A 27 15.10 -23.74 -0.70
C PRO A 27 16.06 -22.60 -1.06
N GLY A 28 17.36 -22.89 -1.21
CA GLY A 28 18.36 -21.88 -1.59
C GLY A 28 18.20 -21.40 -3.04
N LEU A 29 17.74 -22.28 -3.94
CA LEU A 29 17.49 -21.94 -5.33
C LEU A 29 16.21 -21.11 -5.52
N LEU A 30 15.18 -21.37 -4.71
CA LEU A 30 13.87 -20.71 -4.80
C LEU A 30 13.78 -19.42 -3.98
N HIS A 31 14.64 -19.23 -2.96
CA HIS A 31 14.65 -18.03 -2.12
C HIS A 31 14.64 -16.69 -2.89
N PRO A 32 15.40 -16.47 -3.98
CA PRO A 32 15.33 -15.21 -4.75
C PRO A 32 14.03 -15.04 -5.55
N PHE A 33 13.35 -16.14 -5.90
CA PHE A 33 12.04 -16.12 -6.59
C PHE A 33 10.88 -15.94 -5.62
N ILE A 34 11.08 -16.36 -4.36
CA ILE A 34 10.21 -16.07 -3.22
C ILE A 34 10.79 -14.84 -2.52
N LYS A 35 10.94 -13.72 -3.24
CA LYS A 35 11.16 -12.44 -2.57
C LYS A 35 9.97 -12.25 -1.65
N GLY A 36 10.23 -12.30 -0.34
CA GLY A 36 9.21 -12.25 0.69
C GLY A 36 8.35 -11.00 0.57
N GLU A 37 7.19 -11.05 1.20
CA GLU A 37 6.35 -9.86 1.36
C GLU A 37 7.19 -8.67 1.86
N PRO A 38 6.84 -7.43 1.48
CA PRO A 38 7.49 -6.25 2.01
C PRO A 38 7.49 -6.27 3.54
N ARG A 39 8.48 -5.61 4.14
CA ARG A 39 8.52 -5.47 5.61
C ARG A 39 7.26 -4.82 6.16
N GLU A 40 7.09 -4.89 7.48
CA GLU A 40 5.98 -4.21 8.14
C GLU A 40 6.06 -2.67 7.96
N PRO A 41 4.91 -2.00 7.73
CA PRO A 41 4.87 -0.56 7.57
C PRO A 41 5.26 0.20 8.83
N ILE A 42 5.98 1.31 8.67
CA ILE A 42 6.21 2.26 9.74
C ILE A 42 5.03 3.24 9.78
N VAL A 43 4.38 3.35 10.94
CA VAL A 43 3.21 4.20 11.16
C VAL A 43 3.55 5.21 12.26
N GLU A 44 3.68 6.48 11.88
CA GLU A 44 3.95 7.59 12.81
C GLU A 44 2.66 8.06 13.48
N ILE A 45 1.58 8.20 12.71
CA ILE A 45 0.25 8.59 13.19
C ILE A 45 -0.71 7.40 12.98
N PRO A 46 -1.48 6.98 14.00
CA PRO A 46 -2.36 5.83 13.87
C PRO A 46 -3.39 6.01 12.75
N VAL A 47 -3.72 4.91 12.07
CA VAL A 47 -4.68 4.89 10.96
C VAL A 47 -5.99 4.24 11.41
N THR A 48 -7.11 4.78 10.95
CA THR A 48 -8.45 4.21 11.12
C THR A 48 -9.17 4.11 9.77
N GLY A 49 -10.03 3.10 9.63
CA GLY A 49 -11.00 3.00 8.53
C GLY A 49 -12.41 3.42 8.95
N ASP A 50 -12.60 3.82 10.21
CA ASP A 50 -13.91 4.18 10.75
C ASP A 50 -14.25 5.63 10.41
N ILE A 51 -15.47 5.84 9.92
CA ILE A 51 -16.02 7.16 9.69
C ILE A 51 -16.52 7.72 11.03
N GLY A 52 -16.20 8.98 11.30
CA GLY A 52 -16.64 9.68 12.51
C GLY A 52 -17.07 11.11 12.23
N TRP A 53 -17.63 11.75 13.26
CA TRP A 53 -17.89 13.19 13.27
C TRP A 53 -16.59 13.92 13.60
N TRP A 54 -15.90 14.43 12.58
CA TRP A 54 -14.65 15.20 12.72
C TRP A 54 -14.96 16.68 12.59
N THR A 55 -15.21 17.33 13.72
CA THR A 55 -15.82 18.68 13.76
C THR A 55 -14.84 19.83 13.55
N TYR A 56 -13.53 19.56 13.51
CA TYR A 56 -12.47 20.58 13.46
C TYR A 56 -11.62 20.48 12.19
N GLN A 57 -12.18 19.96 11.10
CA GLN A 57 -11.44 19.76 9.86
C GLN A 57 -11.12 21.06 9.12
N GLU A 58 -11.86 22.13 9.42
CA GLU A 58 -11.57 23.49 9.00
C GLU A 58 -10.24 24.02 9.55
N SER A 59 -9.75 23.44 10.65
CA SER A 59 -8.45 23.80 11.22
C SER A 59 -7.25 23.25 10.46
N LEU A 60 -7.46 22.42 9.43
CA LEU A 60 -6.41 21.74 8.68
C LEU A 60 -6.17 22.40 7.32
N ARG A 61 -4.92 22.78 7.07
CA ARG A 61 -4.41 23.09 5.72
C ARG A 61 -3.32 22.10 5.34
N VAL A 62 -3.37 21.56 4.11
CA VAL A 62 -2.35 20.67 3.57
C VAL A 62 -1.61 21.38 2.44
N ASP A 63 -0.33 21.65 2.65
CA ASP A 63 0.52 22.34 1.68
C ASP A 63 1.22 21.36 0.73
N SER A 64 1.55 20.15 1.20
CA SER A 64 2.18 19.14 0.37
C SER A 64 1.73 17.73 0.70
N PHE A 65 1.52 16.95 -0.35
CA PHE A 65 1.21 15.52 -0.27
C PHE A 65 2.08 14.76 -1.26
N LYS A 66 2.91 13.85 -0.75
CA LYS A 66 3.86 13.06 -1.55
C LYS A 66 3.64 11.58 -1.29
N VAL A 67 3.67 10.78 -2.35
CA VAL A 67 3.53 9.32 -2.29
C VAL A 67 4.69 8.68 -3.04
N GLU A 68 5.25 7.61 -2.50
CA GLU A 68 6.40 6.89 -3.06
C GLU A 68 6.26 5.38 -2.85
N VAL A 69 6.77 4.58 -3.79
CA VAL A 69 6.97 3.14 -3.59
C VAL A 69 8.30 2.94 -2.90
N VAL A 70 8.30 2.38 -1.69
CA VAL A 70 9.50 2.06 -0.91
C VAL A 70 10.03 0.69 -1.31
N GLU A 71 9.14 -0.30 -1.39
CA GLU A 71 9.42 -1.66 -1.82
C GLU A 71 8.30 -2.08 -2.77
N GLY A 72 8.62 -2.66 -3.93
CA GLY A 72 7.61 -2.90 -4.96
C GLY A 72 8.04 -3.85 -6.06
N GLU A 73 8.89 -4.82 -5.72
CA GLU A 73 9.33 -5.85 -6.66
C GLU A 73 8.26 -6.93 -6.85
N LEU A 74 7.17 -6.51 -7.49
CA LEU A 74 6.01 -7.33 -7.80
C LEU A 74 6.36 -8.41 -8.84
N ASN A 75 6.03 -9.66 -8.53
CA ASN A 75 6.31 -10.85 -9.34
C ASN A 75 5.22 -11.92 -9.15
N LEU A 76 5.37 -13.09 -9.78
CA LEU A 76 4.39 -14.18 -9.72
C LEU A 76 3.96 -14.57 -8.28
N PHE A 77 4.87 -14.43 -7.31
CA PHE A 77 4.68 -14.86 -5.92
C PHE A 77 4.55 -13.70 -4.92
N ASN A 78 4.80 -12.45 -5.34
CA ASN A 78 4.63 -11.27 -4.50
C ASN A 78 3.79 -10.22 -5.22
N ASN A 79 2.63 -9.90 -4.67
CA ASN A 79 1.70 -8.89 -5.17
C ASN A 79 1.57 -7.67 -4.25
N LEU A 80 2.41 -7.56 -3.22
CA LEU A 80 2.38 -6.46 -2.26
C LEU A 80 3.51 -5.46 -2.53
N SER A 81 3.17 -4.18 -2.54
CA SER A 81 4.11 -3.06 -2.51
C SER A 81 4.01 -2.34 -1.17
N LEU A 82 5.13 -1.87 -0.64
CA LEU A 82 5.16 -0.95 0.49
C LEU A 82 5.17 0.48 -0.06
N ILE A 83 4.12 1.22 0.27
CA ILE A 83 3.93 2.61 -0.13
C ILE A 83 4.18 3.51 1.06
N ARG A 84 4.87 4.62 0.84
CA ARG A 84 5.06 5.70 1.81
C ARG A 84 4.29 6.92 1.36
N TYR A 85 3.57 7.55 2.28
CA TYR A 85 2.98 8.85 2.05
C TYR A 85 3.43 9.84 3.13
N THR A 86 3.77 11.04 2.70
CA THR A 86 4.18 12.15 3.57
C THR A 86 3.22 13.31 3.34
N ILE A 87 2.66 13.82 4.44
CA ILE A 87 1.78 14.99 4.44
C ILE A 87 2.50 16.09 5.23
N LYS A 88 2.47 17.31 4.69
CA LYS A 88 2.89 18.52 5.39
C LYS A 88 1.81 19.58 5.26
N GLY A 89 1.69 20.39 6.29
CA GLY A 89 0.72 21.46 6.31
C GLY A 89 0.79 22.25 7.59
N GLU A 90 -0.31 22.93 7.86
CA GLU A 90 -0.49 23.79 9.02
C GLU A 90 -1.82 23.48 9.68
N LEU A 91 -1.84 23.67 11.00
CA LEU A 91 -3.05 23.64 11.81
C LEU A 91 -3.31 25.03 12.38
N LEU A 92 -4.55 25.50 12.30
CA LEU A 92 -4.97 26.79 12.84
C LEU A 92 -6.36 26.67 13.46
N ASN A 93 -6.53 27.16 14.68
CA ASN A 93 -7.84 27.18 15.32
C ASN A 93 -7.99 28.41 16.24
N ASP A 94 -9.20 28.60 16.77
CA ASP A 94 -9.53 29.66 17.69
C ASP A 94 -8.66 29.65 18.97
N ASN A 95 -8.55 30.83 19.58
CA ASN A 95 -7.84 31.01 20.85
C ASN A 95 -8.28 29.99 21.90
N HIS A 96 -7.32 29.52 22.68
CA HIS A 96 -7.51 28.53 23.74
C HIS A 96 -7.82 27.10 23.30
N TRP A 97 -7.97 26.83 22.00
CA TRP A 97 -8.22 25.49 21.46
C TRP A 97 -7.10 25.06 20.52
N ARG A 98 -6.05 24.47 21.09
CA ARG A 98 -4.89 24.05 20.33
C ARG A 98 -5.20 22.80 19.49
N PRO A 99 -5.07 22.86 18.15
CA PRO A 99 -5.33 21.72 17.28
C PRO A 99 -4.13 20.77 17.23
N SER A 100 -4.40 19.48 17.06
CA SER A 100 -3.42 18.43 16.79
C SER A 100 -4.00 17.37 15.87
N ILE A 101 -3.12 16.57 15.24
CA ILE A 101 -3.55 15.42 14.44
C ILE A 101 -3.70 14.21 15.36
N LYS A 102 -4.93 13.74 15.52
CA LYS A 102 -5.26 12.58 16.35
C LYS A 102 -4.89 11.27 15.67
N ASN A 103 -5.42 11.08 14.47
CA ASN A 103 -5.23 9.89 13.66
C ASN A 103 -5.42 10.25 12.18
N ILE A 104 -5.33 9.25 11.31
CA ILE A 104 -5.57 9.38 9.87
C ILE A 104 -6.71 8.46 9.51
N HIS A 105 -7.75 9.01 8.90
CA HIS A 105 -8.74 8.19 8.23
C HIS A 105 -8.23 7.82 6.83
N LEU A 106 -8.29 6.52 6.51
CA LEU A 106 -7.89 6.00 5.21
C LEU A 106 -9.09 5.31 4.56
N SER A 107 -9.55 5.88 3.44
CA SER A 107 -10.60 5.30 2.61
C SER A 107 -10.03 4.71 1.34
N GLN A 108 -10.52 3.55 0.93
CA GLN A 108 -10.10 2.89 -0.31
C GLN A 108 -11.34 2.55 -1.13
N ARG A 109 -11.30 2.86 -2.42
CA ARG A 109 -12.37 2.51 -3.35
C ARG A 109 -11.80 2.07 -4.68
N LEU A 110 -12.26 0.92 -5.16
CA LEU A 110 -12.03 0.47 -6.52
C LEU A 110 -12.95 1.26 -7.48
N LEU A 111 -12.37 1.73 -8.57
CA LEU A 111 -13.12 2.30 -9.68
C LEU A 111 -13.40 1.15 -10.66
N THR A 112 -14.64 0.68 -10.68
CA THR A 112 -15.06 -0.31 -11.68
C THR A 112 -14.74 0.24 -13.07
N ARG A 113 -13.89 -0.46 -13.83
CA ARG A 113 -13.78 -0.20 -15.27
C ARG A 113 -15.20 -0.38 -15.82
N PRO A 114 -15.77 0.59 -16.57
CA PRO A 114 -16.97 0.28 -17.32
C PRO A 114 -16.68 -0.99 -18.11
N SER A 115 -17.60 -1.95 -18.04
CA SER A 115 -17.52 -3.19 -18.78
C SER A 115 -17.02 -2.89 -20.19
N VAL A 116 -16.15 -3.76 -20.69
CA VAL A 116 -15.69 -3.72 -22.08
C VAL A 116 -16.92 -3.98 -22.96
N ASP A 117 -17.74 -2.95 -23.15
CA ASP A 117 -18.85 -2.92 -24.08
C ASP A 117 -18.24 -2.75 -25.47
N SER A 118 -18.05 -3.90 -26.13
CA SER A 118 -18.50 -4.18 -27.51
C SER A 118 -18.21 -3.20 -28.65
N ASN A 119 -17.34 -2.19 -28.50
CA ASN A 119 -16.84 -1.37 -29.61
C ASN A 119 -15.46 -0.75 -29.32
N PRO A 120 -14.38 -1.23 -29.96
CA PRO A 120 -13.07 -0.61 -29.83
C PRO A 120 -13.02 0.61 -30.76
N ARG A 121 -13.39 1.78 -30.27
CA ARG A 121 -12.91 3.02 -30.91
C ARG A 121 -11.51 3.33 -30.36
N PRO A 122 -10.48 3.45 -31.22
CA PRO A 122 -9.16 3.85 -30.80
C PRO A 122 -9.21 5.36 -30.55
N ASN A 123 -9.51 5.76 -29.31
CA ASN A 123 -9.43 7.16 -28.93
C ASN A 123 -8.03 7.43 -28.37
N THR A 124 -7.30 8.24 -29.11
CA THR A 124 -5.88 8.59 -28.99
C THR A 124 -5.54 9.54 -27.84
N ASP A 125 -6.48 9.81 -26.91
CA ASP A 125 -6.27 10.71 -25.75
C ASP A 125 -6.76 10.07 -24.43
N LYS A 126 -6.49 8.78 -24.21
CA LYS A 126 -6.77 8.14 -22.92
C LYS A 126 -5.66 8.48 -21.94
N ALA A 127 -5.80 9.58 -21.21
CA ALA A 127 -5.25 9.64 -19.86
C ALA A 127 -5.70 8.37 -19.14
N GLU A 128 -4.76 7.52 -18.75
CA GLU A 128 -5.07 6.28 -18.02
C GLU A 128 -5.92 6.67 -16.81
N ARG A 129 -7.13 6.09 -16.71
CA ARG A 129 -8.01 6.35 -15.56
C ARG A 129 -7.48 5.52 -14.39
N PRO A 130 -7.38 6.09 -13.19
CA PRO A 130 -7.01 5.29 -12.03
C PRO A 130 -8.04 4.17 -11.83
N GLU A 131 -7.57 3.05 -11.34
CA GLU A 131 -8.36 1.85 -11.05
C GLU A 131 -8.80 1.80 -9.60
N ALA A 132 -8.10 2.54 -8.74
CA ALA A 132 -8.45 2.70 -7.34
C ALA A 132 -8.16 4.14 -6.89
N ILE A 133 -8.92 4.60 -5.91
CA ILE A 133 -8.65 5.83 -5.17
C ILE A 133 -8.38 5.44 -3.72
N ILE A 134 -7.28 5.96 -3.19
CA ILE A 134 -6.94 5.93 -1.77
C ILE A 134 -6.99 7.36 -1.25
N GLU A 135 -7.93 7.63 -0.37
CA GLU A 135 -8.09 8.94 0.25
C GLU A 135 -7.50 8.90 1.65
N VAL A 136 -6.60 9.84 1.92
CA VAL A 136 -5.89 10.00 3.19
C VAL A 136 -6.36 11.30 3.82
N THR A 137 -7.02 11.21 4.97
CA THR A 137 -7.62 12.36 5.65
C THR A 137 -7.04 12.45 7.07
N PRO A 138 -6.15 13.40 7.37
CA PRO A 138 -5.79 13.68 8.75
C PRO A 138 -7.03 14.08 9.54
N VAL A 139 -7.18 13.55 10.75
CA VAL A 139 -8.31 13.86 11.64
C VAL A 139 -7.82 14.76 12.75
N ILE A 140 -8.43 15.92 12.84
CA ILE A 140 -8.08 16.93 13.83
C ILE A 140 -8.81 16.68 15.15
N GLU A 141 -8.07 16.78 16.24
CA GLU A 141 -8.60 16.99 17.58
C GLU A 141 -8.12 18.32 18.12
N VAL A 142 -8.83 18.84 19.12
CA VAL A 142 -8.49 20.08 19.77
C VAL A 142 -8.41 19.85 21.27
N THR A 143 -7.41 20.45 21.89
CA THR A 143 -7.22 20.43 23.34
C THR A 143 -7.29 21.84 23.88
N GLN A 144 -7.95 22.01 25.02
CA GLN A 144 -7.98 23.32 25.68
C GLN A 144 -6.57 23.66 26.19
N ASP A 145 -6.02 24.78 25.71
CA ASP A 145 -4.69 25.28 26.07
C ASP A 145 -4.79 26.80 26.25
N GLU A 146 -4.85 27.28 27.49
CA GLU A 146 -4.99 28.71 27.78
C GLU A 146 -3.85 29.57 27.21
N SER A 147 -2.69 28.96 26.93
CA SER A 147 -1.52 29.64 26.37
C SER A 147 -1.55 29.77 24.85
N TYR A 148 -2.38 28.98 24.16
CA TYR A 148 -2.53 29.02 22.70
C TYR A 148 -3.22 30.31 22.26
N ARG A 149 -2.56 31.07 21.38
CA ARG A 149 -3.00 32.40 20.92
C ARG A 149 -3.44 32.38 19.45
N GLY A 150 -3.83 31.22 18.94
CA GLY A 150 -4.23 31.07 17.54
C GLY A 150 -3.05 31.13 16.59
N GLU A 151 -1.84 30.75 17.03
CA GLU A 151 -0.71 30.63 16.14
C GLU A 151 -0.85 29.45 15.16
N GLU A 152 -0.29 29.59 13.97
CA GLU A 152 -0.20 28.49 13.00
C GLU A 152 0.81 27.44 13.50
N ILE A 153 0.39 26.18 13.51
CA ILE A 153 1.22 25.05 13.93
C ILE A 153 1.56 24.23 12.69
N GLU A 154 2.81 24.32 12.25
CA GLU A 154 3.33 23.47 11.18
C GLU A 154 3.34 22.01 11.62
N PHE A 155 2.98 21.11 10.72
CA PHE A 155 3.11 19.68 10.92
C PHE A 155 3.72 18.97 9.70
N LYS A 156 4.36 17.85 9.99
CA LYS A 156 4.82 16.89 8.99
C LYS A 156 4.81 15.52 9.63
N PHE A 157 4.18 14.55 8.98
CA PHE A 157 4.27 13.15 9.36
C PHE A 157 4.43 12.27 8.12
N THR A 158 4.93 11.07 8.34
CA THR A 158 5.10 10.06 7.29
C THR A 158 4.60 8.71 7.77
N ASN A 159 3.69 8.14 6.99
CA ASN A 159 3.17 6.79 7.22
C ASN A 159 3.47 5.91 6.03
N GLU A 160 3.51 4.61 6.28
CA GLU A 160 3.61 3.58 5.27
C GLU A 160 2.38 2.67 5.29
N MET A 161 2.09 2.06 4.15
CA MET A 161 1.06 1.04 4.03
C MET A 161 1.45 -0.02 3.01
N LYS A 162 1.00 -1.26 3.23
CA LYS A 162 1.06 -2.29 2.20
C LYS A 162 -0.09 -2.06 1.22
N LEU A 163 0.21 -2.14 -0.08
CA LEU A 163 -0.73 -2.00 -1.17
C LEU A 163 -0.62 -3.21 -2.08
N GLN A 164 -1.73 -3.91 -2.25
CA GLN A 164 -1.82 -5.05 -3.14
C GLN A 164 -2.06 -4.60 -4.58
N SER A 165 -1.39 -5.22 -5.54
CA SER A 165 -1.72 -5.03 -6.95
C SER A 165 -3.13 -5.55 -7.24
N LEU A 166 -3.87 -4.84 -8.10
CA LEU A 166 -5.25 -5.17 -8.44
C LEU A 166 -5.31 -6.29 -9.48
N HIS A 167 -4.40 -6.25 -10.45
CA HIS A 167 -4.27 -7.24 -11.50
C HIS A 167 -2.85 -7.32 -12.09
N TRP A 168 -2.60 -8.31 -12.95
CA TRP A 168 -1.38 -8.43 -13.75
C TRP A 168 -1.17 -7.23 -14.69
N GLY A 169 0.04 -6.73 -14.82
CA GLY A 169 0.37 -5.56 -15.63
C GLY A 169 0.31 -4.25 -14.83
N THR A 170 0.05 -3.16 -15.53
CA THR A 170 0.02 -1.80 -14.97
C THR A 170 -1.24 -1.58 -14.15
N ASN A 171 -1.09 -1.12 -12.91
CA ASN A 171 -2.17 -0.69 -12.05
C ASN A 171 -1.94 0.79 -11.73
N LEU A 172 -2.87 1.66 -12.14
CA LEU A 172 -2.82 3.08 -11.81
C LEU A 172 -3.70 3.36 -10.59
N ILE A 173 -3.12 3.92 -9.54
CA ILE A 173 -3.79 4.14 -8.26
C ILE A 173 -3.65 5.61 -7.89
N ARG A 174 -4.77 6.25 -7.58
CA ARG A 174 -4.81 7.67 -7.23
C ARG A 174 -4.84 7.83 -5.72
N PHE A 175 -3.87 8.55 -5.19
CA PHE A 175 -3.89 9.02 -3.82
C PHE A 175 -4.45 10.44 -3.75
N VAL A 176 -5.28 10.72 -2.76
CA VAL A 176 -5.88 12.04 -2.54
C VAL A 176 -5.76 12.45 -1.07
N CYS A 177 -5.40 13.70 -0.83
CA CYS A 177 -5.40 14.31 0.50
C CYS A 177 -5.79 15.80 0.40
N MET A 178 -6.97 16.18 0.91
CA MET A 178 -7.45 17.58 0.91
C MET A 178 -7.31 18.28 -0.46
N GLY A 179 -7.70 17.59 -1.54
CA GLY A 179 -7.60 18.10 -2.91
C GLY A 179 -6.24 17.94 -3.59
N ASN A 180 -5.17 17.65 -2.85
CA ASN A 180 -3.88 17.28 -3.42
C ASN A 180 -3.95 15.85 -3.98
N VAL A 181 -3.54 15.67 -5.23
CA VAL A 181 -3.64 14.39 -5.94
C VAL A 181 -2.26 13.88 -6.32
N HIS A 182 -2.01 12.59 -6.10
CA HIS A 182 -0.81 11.90 -6.54
C HIS A 182 -1.17 10.57 -7.19
N ASP A 183 -0.86 10.42 -8.48
CA ASP A 183 -1.10 9.18 -9.21
C ASP A 183 0.15 8.29 -9.13
N LEU A 184 -0.05 7.04 -8.74
CA LEU A 184 0.99 6.04 -8.57
C LEU A 184 0.74 4.85 -9.49
N THR A 185 1.76 4.48 -10.25
CA THR A 185 1.72 3.29 -11.11
C THR A 185 2.52 2.16 -10.47
N ILE A 186 1.88 1.00 -10.27
CA ILE A 186 2.56 -0.25 -9.86
C ILE A 186 2.38 -1.32 -10.93
N VAL A 187 3.44 -2.07 -11.24
CA VAL A 187 3.44 -3.05 -12.35
C VAL A 187 3.64 -4.45 -11.81
N GLN A 188 2.59 -5.28 -11.90
CA GLN A 188 2.62 -6.69 -11.51
C GLN A 188 3.14 -7.54 -12.68
N ARG A 189 4.32 -8.15 -12.53
CA ARG A 189 4.94 -8.99 -13.57
C ARG A 189 4.47 -10.44 -13.44
N LYS A 190 4.08 -11.04 -14.56
CA LYS A 190 3.80 -12.48 -14.66
C LYS A 190 5.06 -13.32 -14.48
#